data_AF-A0A7D9IGQ4-F1
#
_entry.id   AF-A0A7D9IGQ4-F1
#
_cell.length_a   1.000
_cell.length_b   1.000
_cell.length_c   1.000
_cell.angle_alpha   90.00
_cell.angle_beta   90.00
_cell.angle_gamma   90.00
#
_symmetry.space_group_name_H-M   'P 1'
#
loop_
_entity.id
_entity.type
_entity.pdbx_description
1 polymer ?
#
loop_
_entity_poly.entity_id
_entity_poly.type
_entity_poly.pdbx_seq_one_letter_code
_entity_poly.pdbx_strand_id
1 'polypeptide(L)'
;MDDDDKQYLLDAVHSVINILDRFMQSGDTSIDFQRLLLKLDYLQRLLVNLDVDDSVVERVQQASNILFNLDQANNGNTECSETVPVVNCGRRGRPSFDIKEDQLSFLVEKGFKVADISKVIGVSQRTIERRMAMFGLSIA
;
A
#
# COMPACT_ATOMS: atom_id res chain seq x y z
N MET A 1 -14.54 16.17 -14.70
CA MET A 1 -14.43 14.73 -14.95
C MET A 1 -15.12 14.46 -16.27
N ASP A 2 -14.35 14.13 -17.30
CA ASP A 2 -14.86 13.93 -18.65
C ASP A 2 -15.65 12.60 -18.72
N ASP A 3 -16.50 12.42 -19.74
CA ASP A 3 -17.32 11.21 -19.81
C ASP A 3 -16.48 9.94 -20.04
N ASP A 4 -15.33 10.07 -20.70
CA ASP A 4 -14.36 8.98 -20.84
C ASP A 4 -13.75 8.56 -19.48
N ASP A 5 -13.39 9.53 -18.63
CA ASP A 5 -12.88 9.27 -17.28
C ASP A 5 -13.89 8.50 -16.42
N LYS A 6 -15.19 8.83 -16.56
CA LYS A 6 -16.27 8.14 -15.85
C LYS A 6 -16.41 6.71 -16.35
N GLN A 7 -16.32 6.51 -17.65
CA GLN A 7 -16.38 5.18 -18.24
C GLN A 7 -15.21 4.30 -17.75
N TYR A 8 -13.99 4.85 -17.74
CA TYR A 8 -12.81 4.14 -17.21
C TYR A 8 -12.95 3.78 -15.72
N LEU A 9 -13.48 4.70 -14.91
CA LEU A 9 -13.73 4.42 -13.49
C LEU A 9 -14.78 3.32 -13.30
N LEU A 10 -15.89 3.39 -14.04
CA LEU A 10 -16.95 2.38 -13.98
C LEU A 10 -16.44 1.01 -14.41
N ASP A 11 -15.66 0.93 -15.48
CA ASP A 11 -15.07 -0.32 -15.96
C ASP A 11 -14.10 -0.92 -14.93
N ALA A 12 -13.29 -0.07 -14.28
CA ALA A 12 -12.38 -0.49 -13.22
C ALA A 12 -13.13 -1.02 -11.99
N VAL A 13 -14.18 -0.33 -11.54
CA VAL A 13 -15.02 -0.74 -10.41
C VAL A 13 -15.76 -2.04 -10.74
N HIS A 14 -16.41 -2.13 -11.90
CA HIS A 14 -17.07 -3.36 -12.35
C HIS A 14 -16.08 -4.53 -12.47
N SER A 15 -14.84 -4.29 -12.90
CA SER A 15 -13.81 -5.33 -12.93
C SER A 15 -13.50 -5.87 -11.54
N VAL A 16 -13.47 -5.02 -10.50
CA VAL A 16 -13.24 -5.46 -9.10
C VAL A 16 -14.45 -6.21 -8.57
N ILE A 17 -15.66 -5.67 -8.77
CA ILE A 17 -16.91 -6.31 -8.32
C ILE A 17 -17.07 -7.68 -8.96
N ASN A 18 -16.84 -7.82 -10.28
CA ASN A 18 -16.95 -9.11 -10.96
C ASN A 18 -15.97 -10.17 -10.42
N ILE A 19 -14.79 -9.76 -9.96
CA ILE A 19 -13.84 -10.69 -9.33
C ILE A 19 -14.35 -11.13 -7.96
N LEU A 20 -14.89 -10.20 -7.17
CA LEU A 20 -15.50 -10.49 -5.86
C LEU A 20 -16.75 -11.36 -5.98
N ASP A 21 -17.63 -11.10 -6.94
CA ASP A 21 -18.84 -11.90 -7.19
C ASP A 21 -18.50 -13.31 -7.61
N ARG A 22 -17.52 -13.48 -8.52
CA ARG A 22 -17.02 -14.80 -8.89
C ARG A 22 -16.47 -15.55 -7.70
N PHE A 23 -15.78 -14.86 -6.80
CA PHE A 23 -15.26 -15.44 -5.56
C PHE A 23 -16.37 -15.88 -4.60
N MET A 24 -17.37 -15.03 -4.34
CA MET A 24 -18.50 -15.38 -3.48
C MET A 24 -19.30 -16.59 -4.02
N GLN A 25 -19.33 -16.75 -5.35
CA GLN A 25 -20.05 -17.84 -6.00
C GLN A 25 -19.24 -19.13 -6.13
N SER A 26 -17.92 -19.06 -6.30
CA SER A 26 -17.08 -20.24 -6.57
C SER A 26 -16.80 -21.07 -5.32
N GLY A 27 -16.85 -20.48 -4.11
CA GLY A 27 -16.43 -21.15 -2.86
C GLY A 27 -14.97 -21.61 -2.89
N ASP A 28 -14.22 -21.21 -3.92
CA ASP A 28 -12.84 -21.58 -4.16
C ASP A 28 -11.94 -20.64 -3.36
N THR A 29 -11.24 -21.21 -2.38
CA THR A 29 -10.33 -20.52 -1.47
C THR A 29 -9.02 -20.11 -2.14
N SER A 30 -8.78 -20.49 -3.41
CA SER A 30 -7.65 -19.99 -4.20
C SER A 30 -7.90 -18.55 -4.68
N ILE A 31 -8.08 -17.63 -3.73
CA ILE A 31 -8.17 -16.21 -4.04
C ILE A 31 -6.81 -15.78 -4.58
N ASP A 32 -6.77 -15.37 -5.85
CA ASP A 32 -5.62 -14.66 -6.40
C ASP A 32 -5.65 -13.23 -5.85
N PHE A 33 -5.30 -13.12 -4.56
CA PHE A 33 -5.21 -11.89 -3.81
C PHE A 33 -4.29 -10.91 -4.54
N GLN A 34 -3.23 -11.41 -5.17
CA GLN A 34 -2.29 -10.62 -5.95
C GLN A 34 -2.98 -9.94 -7.14
N ARG A 35 -3.85 -10.63 -7.88
CA ARG A 35 -4.65 -10.05 -8.97
C ARG A 35 -5.64 -9.01 -8.46
N LEU A 36 -6.27 -9.25 -7.31
CA LEU A 36 -7.24 -8.33 -6.73
C LEU A 36 -6.56 -7.07 -6.17
N LEU A 37 -5.42 -7.23 -5.51
CA LEU A 37 -4.55 -6.15 -5.05
C LEU A 37 -4.08 -5.29 -6.23
N LEU A 38 -3.63 -5.90 -7.33
CA LEU A 38 -3.21 -5.16 -8.53
C LEU A 38 -4.34 -4.29 -9.11
N LYS A 39 -5.58 -4.82 -9.11
CA LYS A 39 -6.76 -4.09 -9.61
C LYS A 39 -7.16 -2.95 -8.69
N LEU A 40 -7.04 -3.13 -7.37
CA LEU A 40 -7.28 -2.06 -6.40
C LEU A 40 -6.19 -0.99 -6.42
N ASP A 41 -4.93 -1.37 -6.59
CA ASP A 41 -3.82 -0.44 -6.80
C ASP A 41 -4.04 0.44 -8.03
N TYR A 42 -4.52 -0.17 -9.13
CA TYR A 42 -4.90 0.56 -10.33
C TYR A 42 -6.06 1.53 -10.07
N LEU A 43 -7.12 1.06 -9.38
CA LEU A 43 -8.27 1.88 -9.03
C LEU A 43 -7.85 3.06 -8.13
N GLN A 44 -6.98 2.83 -7.17
CA GLN A 44 -6.45 3.88 -6.30
C GLN A 44 -5.66 4.94 -7.08
N ARG A 45 -4.81 4.52 -8.04
CA ARG A 45 -4.10 5.46 -8.92
C ARG A 45 -5.04 6.27 -9.80
N LEU A 46 -6.12 5.66 -10.27
CA LEU A 46 -7.15 6.34 -11.05
C LEU A 46 -7.85 7.38 -10.18
N LEU A 47 -8.30 6.99 -8.99
CA LEU A 47 -9.01 7.86 -8.05
C LEU A 47 -8.19 9.07 -7.58
N VAL A 48 -6.87 8.93 -7.38
CA VAL A 48 -6.02 10.07 -6.99
C VAL A 48 -5.97 11.15 -8.07
N ASN A 49 -6.04 10.76 -9.34
CA ASN A 49 -5.99 11.67 -10.49
C ASN A 49 -7.37 12.21 -10.88
N LEU A 50 -8.44 11.62 -10.36
CA LEU A 50 -9.81 12.04 -10.62
C LEU A 50 -10.31 12.99 -9.52
N ASP A 51 -11.25 13.85 -9.88
CA ASP A 51 -11.93 14.73 -8.93
C ASP A 51 -13.11 13.99 -8.27
N VAL A 52 -12.76 13.00 -7.45
CA VAL A 52 -13.72 12.14 -6.73
C VAL A 52 -13.67 12.47 -5.25
N ASP A 53 -14.81 12.34 -4.58
CA ASP A 53 -14.93 12.60 -3.15
C ASP A 53 -13.97 11.72 -2.33
N ASP A 54 -13.35 12.32 -1.30
CA ASP A 54 -12.38 11.66 -0.44
C ASP A 54 -12.94 10.40 0.22
N SER A 55 -14.26 10.32 0.46
CA SER A 55 -14.92 9.12 0.99
C SER A 55 -14.85 7.91 0.05
N VAL A 56 -14.79 8.13 -1.27
CA VAL A 56 -14.63 7.05 -2.25
C VAL A 56 -13.19 6.52 -2.23
N VAL A 57 -12.22 7.44 -2.13
CA VAL A 57 -10.80 7.11 -1.97
C VAL A 57 -10.58 6.31 -0.69
N GLU A 58 -11.20 6.73 0.41
CA GLU A 58 -11.12 6.04 1.70
C GLU A 58 -11.72 4.63 1.64
N ARG A 59 -12.86 4.43 0.98
CA ARG A 59 -13.49 3.10 0.84
C ARG A 59 -12.66 2.13 0.02
N VAL A 60 -12.12 2.58 -1.12
CA VAL A 60 -11.21 1.76 -1.93
C VAL A 60 -9.95 1.44 -1.14
N GLN A 61 -9.46 2.40 -0.35
CA GLN A 61 -8.34 2.19 0.53
C GLN A 61 -8.60 1.12 1.61
N GLN A 62 -9.75 1.18 2.27
CA GLN A 62 -10.14 0.19 3.27
C GLN A 62 -10.22 -1.21 2.65
N ALA A 63 -10.76 -1.33 1.43
CA ALA A 63 -10.79 -2.60 0.71
C ALA A 63 -9.39 -3.16 0.43
N SER A 64 -8.44 -2.33 -0.03
CA SER A 64 -7.05 -2.73 -0.24
C SER A 64 -6.38 -3.24 1.05
N ASN A 65 -6.59 -2.54 2.17
CA ASN A 65 -6.01 -2.94 3.46
C ASN A 65 -6.54 -4.29 3.96
N ILE A 66 -7.85 -4.52 3.83
CA ILE A 66 -8.47 -5.79 4.20
C ILE A 66 -7.85 -6.93 3.39
N LEU A 67 -7.70 -6.75 2.07
CA LEU A 67 -7.15 -7.77 1.20
C LEU A 67 -5.67 -8.04 1.43
N PHE A 68 -4.88 -6.99 1.71
CA PHE A 68 -3.47 -7.15 2.07
C PHE A 68 -3.30 -7.96 3.36
N ASN A 69 -4.13 -7.68 4.37
CA ASN A 69 -4.12 -8.43 5.63
C ASN A 69 -4.55 -9.89 5.43
N LEU A 70 -5.53 -10.15 4.55
CA LEU A 70 -5.95 -11.50 4.21
C LEU A 70 -4.87 -12.27 3.43
N ASP A 71 -4.18 -11.61 2.49
CA ASP A 71 -3.05 -12.20 1.75
C ASP A 71 -1.92 -12.60 2.69
N GLN A 72 -1.53 -11.72 3.62
CA GLN A 72 -0.52 -12.06 4.64
C GLN A 72 -0.95 -13.18 5.58
N ALA A 73 -2.23 -13.23 5.96
CA ALA A 73 -2.77 -14.33 6.77
C ALA A 73 -2.77 -15.66 6.02
N ASN A 74 -2.97 -15.65 4.69
CA ASN A 74 -3.01 -16.84 3.86
C ASN A 74 -1.60 -17.33 3.44
N ASN A 75 -0.66 -16.41 3.24
CA ASN A 75 0.72 -16.68 2.79
C ASN A 75 1.73 -16.79 3.93
N GLY A 76 1.28 -17.01 5.18
CA GLY A 76 2.05 -16.88 6.43
C GLY A 76 3.33 -17.72 6.61
N ASN A 77 3.84 -18.41 5.57
CA ASN A 77 5.08 -19.20 5.61
C ASN A 77 6.09 -18.91 4.48
N THR A 78 5.91 -17.87 3.65
CA THR A 78 6.97 -17.48 2.69
C THR A 78 7.75 -16.28 3.23
N GLU A 79 8.84 -16.60 3.90
CA GLU A 79 9.93 -15.68 4.16
C GLU A 79 10.34 -14.97 2.84
N CYS A 80 10.62 -13.68 2.93
CA CYS A 80 11.19 -12.83 1.87
C CYS A 80 10.18 -12.16 0.91
N SER A 81 9.53 -11.11 1.40
CA SER A 81 9.31 -9.91 0.58
C SER A 81 9.59 -8.69 1.45
N GLU A 82 10.78 -8.11 1.26
CA GLU A 82 11.29 -6.91 1.92
C GLU A 82 10.53 -5.64 1.49
N THR A 83 9.20 -5.67 1.53
CA THR A 83 8.39 -4.50 1.22
C THR A 83 7.85 -3.91 2.50
N VAL A 84 8.37 -2.72 2.84
CA VAL A 84 7.88 -1.91 3.95
C VAL A 84 6.37 -1.73 3.78
N PRO A 85 5.55 -2.00 4.81
CA PRO A 85 4.12 -1.75 4.73
C PRO A 85 3.89 -0.32 4.29
N VAL A 86 2.89 -0.08 3.45
CA VAL A 86 2.61 1.25 2.95
C VAL A 86 1.52 1.85 3.84
N VAL A 87 1.76 3.01 4.47
CA VAL A 87 0.70 3.75 5.17
C VAL A 87 -0.13 4.46 4.14
N ASN A 88 -1.39 4.08 4.10
CA ASN A 88 -2.37 4.74 3.27
C ASN A 88 -3.29 5.54 4.19
N CYS A 89 -2.89 6.78 4.48
CA CYS A 89 -3.53 7.66 5.46
C CYS A 89 -4.90 8.23 5.04
N GLY A 90 -5.57 7.66 4.02
CA GLY A 90 -6.84 8.17 3.48
C GLY A 90 -6.77 9.55 2.81
N ARG A 91 -5.58 10.16 2.73
CA ARG A 91 -5.36 11.46 2.09
C ARG A 91 -5.02 11.27 0.61
N ARG A 92 -5.49 12.18 -0.25
CA ARG A 92 -5.09 12.23 -1.67
C ARG A 92 -3.57 12.27 -1.80
N GLY A 93 -3.03 11.36 -2.61
CA GLY A 93 -1.59 11.23 -2.87
C GLY A 93 -1.10 9.78 -2.90
N ARG A 94 0.12 9.57 -3.39
CA ARG A 94 0.77 8.24 -3.35
C ARG A 94 0.93 7.82 -1.89
N PRO A 95 0.49 6.60 -1.52
CA PRO A 95 0.69 6.11 -0.18
C PRO A 95 2.16 6.12 0.25
N SER A 96 2.40 6.55 1.48
CA SER A 96 3.76 6.71 2.00
C SER A 96 4.23 5.38 2.57
N PHE A 97 5.47 4.96 2.29
CA PHE A 97 6.08 3.86 3.03
C PHE A 97 5.97 4.10 4.56
N ASP A 98 5.49 3.09 5.29
CA ASP A 98 5.34 3.02 6.75
C ASP A 98 6.66 2.67 7.39
N ILE A 99 7.52 3.67 7.49
CA ILE A 99 8.77 3.52 8.22
C ILE A 99 8.48 3.96 9.65
N LYS A 100 8.27 2.97 10.52
CA LYS A 100 7.97 3.18 11.94
C LYS A 100 9.16 3.78 12.67
N GLU A 101 8.89 4.64 13.64
CA GLU A 101 9.92 5.24 14.49
C GLU A 101 10.77 4.18 15.19
N ASP A 102 10.13 3.16 15.80
CA ASP A 102 10.80 2.05 16.50
C ASP A 102 11.77 1.27 15.61
N GLN A 103 11.44 1.09 14.32
CA GLN A 103 12.32 0.42 13.38
C GLN A 103 13.56 1.27 13.08
N LEU A 104 13.35 2.58 12.91
CA LEU A 104 14.43 3.51 12.61
C LEU A 104 15.35 3.70 13.84
N SER A 105 14.77 3.85 15.02
CA SER A 105 15.52 4.01 16.28
C SER A 105 16.34 2.77 16.59
N PHE A 106 15.77 1.57 16.45
CA PHE A 106 16.50 0.31 16.63
C PHE A 106 17.74 0.21 15.72
N LEU A 107 17.60 0.55 14.44
CA LEU A 107 18.72 0.48 13.49
C LEU A 107 19.80 1.52 13.81
N VAL A 108 19.40 2.73 14.22
CA VAL A 108 20.33 3.78 14.65
C VAL A 108 21.07 3.36 15.93
N GLU A 109 20.37 2.81 16.92
CA GLU A 109 20.96 2.29 18.16
C GLU A 109 21.97 1.16 17.92
N LYS A 110 21.72 0.33 16.90
CA LYS A 110 22.66 -0.72 16.47
C LYS A 110 23.84 -0.19 15.64
N GLY A 111 23.93 1.13 15.42
CA GLY A 111 25.03 1.78 14.74
C GLY A 111 24.98 1.69 13.20
N PHE A 112 23.82 1.36 12.62
CA PHE A 112 23.67 1.37 11.17
C PHE A 112 23.71 2.81 10.64
N LYS A 113 24.45 3.02 9.53
CA LYS A 113 24.49 4.30 8.83
C LYS A 113 23.25 4.44 7.94
N VAL A 114 22.85 5.68 7.63
CA VAL A 114 21.72 5.98 6.72
C VAL A 114 21.81 5.21 5.40
N ALA A 115 23.01 5.06 4.85
CA ALA A 115 23.23 4.31 3.61
C ALA A 115 22.89 2.82 3.73
N ASP A 116 23.13 2.22 4.88
CA ASP A 116 22.85 0.81 5.15
C ASP A 116 21.38 0.61 5.53
N ILE A 117 20.82 1.53 6.33
CA ILE A 117 19.38 1.58 6.64
C ILE A 117 18.55 1.69 5.35
N SER A 118 18.98 2.55 4.44
CA SER A 118 18.34 2.72 3.12
C SER A 118 18.27 1.43 2.32
N LYS A 119 19.33 0.61 2.36
CA LYS A 119 19.35 -0.70 1.69
C LYS A 119 18.47 -1.72 2.40
N VAL A 120 18.57 -1.81 3.73
CA VAL A 120 17.79 -2.75 4.56
C VAL A 120 16.29 -2.50 4.44
N ILE A 121 15.88 -1.23 4.39
CA ILE A 121 14.47 -0.82 4.30
C ILE A 121 14.00 -0.75 2.82
N GLY A 122 14.90 -0.78 1.84
CA GLY A 122 14.53 -0.73 0.42
C GLY A 122 13.98 0.63 -0.05
N VAL A 123 14.42 1.74 0.55
CA VAL A 123 14.00 3.10 0.19
C VAL A 123 15.21 4.00 -0.04
N SER A 124 15.01 5.15 -0.69
CA SER A 124 16.12 6.12 -0.89
C SER A 124 16.66 6.67 0.44
N GLN A 125 17.95 7.01 0.48
CA GLN A 125 18.58 7.67 1.64
C GLN A 125 17.84 8.95 2.04
N ARG A 126 17.38 9.73 1.06
CA ARG A 126 16.55 10.93 1.25
C ARG A 126 15.28 10.64 2.05
N THR A 127 14.65 9.48 1.84
CA THR A 127 13.46 9.05 2.57
C THR A 127 13.79 8.77 4.04
N ILE A 128 14.93 8.13 4.31
CA ILE A 128 15.42 7.85 5.66
C ILE A 128 15.75 9.15 6.38
N GLU A 129 16.55 10.04 5.79
CA GLU A 129 16.91 11.34 6.37
C GLU A 129 15.68 12.16 6.76
N ARG A 130 14.69 12.23 5.86
CA ARG A 130 13.44 12.95 6.12
C ARG A 130 12.70 12.35 7.33
N ARG A 131 12.68 11.02 7.47
CA ARG A 131 12.02 10.34 8.58
C ARG A 131 12.80 10.47 9.89
N MET A 132 14.13 10.38 9.85
CA MET A 132 14.99 10.66 11.00
C MET A 132 14.74 12.08 11.53
N ALA A 133 14.69 13.08 10.65
CA ALA A 133 14.39 14.46 11.04
C ALA A 133 12.98 14.61 11.64
N MET A 134 11.99 13.90 11.12
CA MET A 134 10.62 13.91 11.64
C MET A 134 10.51 13.32 13.05
N PHE A 135 11.28 12.29 13.36
CA PHE A 135 11.33 11.62 14.66
C PHE A 135 12.40 12.18 15.60
N GLY A 136 13.16 13.19 15.18
CA GLY A 136 14.26 13.75 15.98
C GLY A 136 15.44 12.80 16.20
N LEU A 137 15.60 11.79 15.34
CA LEU A 137 16.68 10.82 15.41
C LEU A 137 17.95 11.36 14.74
N SER A 138 19.10 11.18 15.38
CA SER A 138 20.42 11.49 14.83
C SER A 138 21.35 10.29 14.94
N ILE A 139 22.24 10.12 13.96
CA ILE A 139 23.35 9.19 14.09
C ILE A 139 24.36 9.81 15.08
N ALA A 140 24.77 9.03 16.08
CA ALA A 140 25.80 9.40 17.03
C ALA A 140 27.21 9.41 16.40
#